data_AF-A0A959RP95-F1
#
_entry.id   AF-A0A959RP95-F1
#
_cell.length_a   1.000
_cell.length_b   1.000
_cell.length_c   1.000
_cell.angle_alpha   90.00
_cell.angle_beta   90.00
_cell.angle_gamma   90.00
#
_symmetry.space_group_name_H-M   'P 1'
#
loop_
_entity.id
_entity.type
_entity.pdbx_description
1 polymer ?
#
loop_
_entity_poly.entity_id
_entity_poly.type
_entity_poly.pdbx_seq_one_letter_code
_entity_poly.pdbx_strand_id
1 'polypeptide(L)' 'RWTAFRKIKPQLAIIQEKIKQRQTPVRLVYGKHDRIILSSVGEKFKKGIDKECNITILDAGHHLLQEKFTKEILSALQQ' A
#
# COMPACT_ATOMS: atom_id res chain seq x y z
N ARG A 1 7.48 20.60 -1.01
CA ARG A 1 6.08 20.41 -0.55
C ARG A 1 5.43 19.33 -1.42
N TRP A 2 5.06 18.17 -0.87
CA TRP A 2 4.54 17.01 -1.65
C TRP A 2 3.28 17.31 -2.47
N THR A 3 2.51 18.32 -2.07
CA THR A 3 1.32 18.78 -2.80
C THR A 3 1.60 19.25 -4.23
N ALA A 4 2.85 19.56 -4.59
CA ALA A 4 3.23 19.89 -5.97
C ALA A 4 2.84 18.75 -6.94
N PHE A 5 2.83 17.50 -6.46
CA PHE A 5 2.46 16.32 -7.24
C PHE A 5 0.97 15.97 -7.20
N ARG A 6 0.11 16.78 -6.54
CA ARG A 6 -1.33 16.45 -6.36
C ARG A 6 -2.10 16.27 -7.68
N LYS A 7 -1.60 16.85 -8.78
CA LYS A 7 -2.20 16.72 -10.12
C LYS A 7 -1.70 15.50 -10.90
N ILE A 8 -0.64 14.83 -10.45
CA ILE A 8 -0.17 13.59 -11.06
C ILE A 8 -1.12 12.48 -10.63
N LYS A 9 -1.94 12.00 -11.57
CA LYS A 9 -2.91 10.92 -11.36
C LYS A 9 -2.52 9.71 -12.20
N PRO A 10 -2.02 8.62 -11.59
CA PRO A 10 -1.70 7.42 -12.34
C PRO A 10 -2.97 6.73 -12.86
N GLN A 11 -2.84 6.01 -13.98
CA GLN A 11 -3.91 5.19 -14.52
C GLN A 11 -3.95 3.84 -13.79
N LEU A 12 -4.69 3.77 -12.68
CA LEU A 12 -4.72 2.61 -11.79
C LEU A 12 -5.14 1.31 -12.51
N ALA A 13 -6.06 1.40 -13.48
CA ALA A 13 -6.51 0.25 -14.25
C ALA A 13 -5.36 -0.40 -15.04
N ILE A 14 -4.51 0.41 -15.69
CA ILE A 14 -3.33 -0.09 -16.42
C ILE A 14 -2.35 -0.75 -15.44
N ILE A 15 -2.13 -0.14 -14.27
CA ILE A 15 -1.23 -0.69 -13.25
C ILE A 15 -1.74 -2.05 -12.77
N GLN A 16 -3.03 -2.15 -12.43
CA GLN A 16 -3.67 -3.41 -12.02
C GLN A 16 -3.60 -4.48 -13.11
N GLU A 17 -3.81 -4.09 -14.38
CA GLU A 17 -3.66 -5.00 -15.51
C GLU A 17 -2.23 -5.55 -15.60
N LYS A 18 -1.22 -4.69 -15.48
CA LYS A 18 0.18 -5.10 -15.52
C LYS A 18 0.57 -5.98 -14.34
N ILE A 19 0.05 -5.71 -13.14
CA ILE A 19 0.24 -6.56 -11.96
C ILE A 19 -0.29 -7.96 -12.23
N LYS A 20 -1.51 -8.10 -12.76
CA LYS A 20 -2.11 -9.40 -13.10
C LYS A 20 -1.35 -10.12 -14.20
N GLN A 21 -1.05 -9.43 -15.31
CA GLN A 21 -0.33 -10.01 -16.45
C GLN A 21 1.05 -10.56 -16.05
N ARG A 22 1.71 -9.91 -15.09
CA ARG A 22 3.06 -10.27 -14.63
C ARG A 22 3.07 -11.01 -13.30
N GLN A 23 1.89 -11.30 -12.73
CA GLN A 23 1.72 -11.91 -11.41
C GLN A 23 2.61 -11.26 -10.34
N THR A 24 2.73 -9.92 -10.39
CA THR A 24 3.66 -9.20 -9.52
C THR A 24 3.09 -9.14 -8.10
N PRO A 25 3.79 -9.67 -7.08
CA PRO A 25 3.32 -9.58 -5.70
C PRO A 25 3.30 -8.12 -5.24
N VAL A 26 2.17 -7.67 -4.73
CA VAL A 26 1.96 -6.32 -4.19
C VAL A 26 1.69 -6.42 -2.70
N ARG A 27 2.45 -5.67 -1.93
CA ARG A 27 2.35 -5.62 -0.47
C ARG A 27 2.20 -4.17 -0.06
N LEU A 28 1.04 -3.84 0.49
CA LEU A 28 0.76 -2.49 0.97
C LEU A 28 0.76 -2.49 2.49
N VAL A 29 1.53 -1.59 3.09
CA VAL A 29 1.62 -1.43 4.55
C VAL A 29 1.12 -0.04 4.91
N TYR A 30 0.14 0.03 5.81
CA TYR A 30 -0.47 1.28 6.26
C TYR A 30 -0.45 1.40 7.77
N GLY A 31 -0.46 2.64 8.27
CA GLY A 31 -0.72 2.94 9.67
C GLY A 31 -2.21 3.12 9.90
N LYS A 32 -2.76 2.45 10.92
CA LYS A 32 -4.15 2.57 11.36
C LYS A 32 -4.55 4.01 11.66
N HIS A 33 -3.61 4.81 12.18
CA HIS A 33 -3.82 6.20 12.60
C HIS A 33 -3.21 7.22 11.62
N ASP A 34 -2.85 6.80 10.41
CA ASP A 34 -2.36 7.70 9.36
C ASP A 34 -3.48 8.64 8.89
N ARG A 35 -3.23 9.95 8.89
CA ARG A 35 -4.17 10.99 8.44
C ARG A 35 -3.80 11.60 7.08
N ILE A 36 -2.65 11.22 6.52
CA ILE A 36 -2.10 11.70 5.25
C ILE A 36 -2.38 10.67 4.15
N ILE A 37 -2.03 9.39 4.39
CA ILE A 37 -2.26 8.30 3.44
C ILE A 37 -3.16 7.25 4.08
N LEU A 38 -4.46 7.37 3.81
CA LEU A 38 -5.46 6.49 4.40
C LEU A 38 -5.40 5.07 3.81
N SER A 39 -5.50 4.05 4.67
CA SER A 39 -5.60 2.64 4.26
C SER A 39 -6.75 2.36 3.29
N SER A 40 -7.86 3.08 3.44
CA SER A 40 -9.04 2.98 2.56
C SER A 40 -8.74 3.22 1.07
N VAL A 41 -7.67 3.96 0.75
CA VAL A 41 -7.23 4.14 -0.65
C VAL A 41 -6.59 2.85 -1.17
N GLY A 42 -5.79 2.19 -0.33
CA GLY A 42 -5.19 0.89 -0.64
C GLY A 42 -6.24 -0.20 -0.79
N GLU A 43 -7.27 -0.24 0.07
CA GLU A 43 -8.38 -1.19 -0.04
C GLU A 43 -9.13 -1.05 -1.36
N LYS A 44 -9.39 0.20 -1.80
CA LYS A 44 -9.98 0.46 -3.12
C LYS A 44 -9.07 0.02 -4.26
N PHE A 45 -7.76 0.18 -4.12
CA PHE A 45 -6.79 -0.25 -5.13
C PHE A 45 -6.62 -1.77 -5.20
N LYS A 46 -6.74 -2.48 -4.07
CA LYS A 46 -6.68 -3.95 -4.03
C LYS A 46 -7.81 -4.58 -4.85
N LYS A 47 -8.99 -3.95 -4.90
CA LYS A 47 -10.14 -4.44 -5.65
C LYS A 47 -9.77 -4.70 -7.11
N GLY A 48 -9.78 -5.97 -7.51
CA GLY A 48 -9.48 -6.40 -8.88
C GLY A 48 -8.06 -6.94 -9.09
N ILE A 49 -7.23 -6.98 -8.03
CA ILE A 49 -5.92 -7.64 -7.94
C ILE A 49 -5.77 -8.41 -6.61
N ASP A 50 -6.88 -8.90 -6.06
CA ASP A 50 -6.94 -9.47 -4.71
C ASP A 50 -6.03 -10.68 -4.50
N LYS A 51 -5.68 -11.42 -5.57
CA LYS A 51 -4.79 -12.58 -5.49
C LYS A 51 -3.32 -12.17 -5.38
N GLU A 52 -2.97 -11.03 -5.96
CA GLU A 52 -1.62 -10.51 -6.05
C GLU A 52 -1.34 -9.46 -4.98
N CYS A 53 -2.37 -8.91 -4.31
CA CYS A 53 -2.24 -7.79 -3.40
C CYS A 53 -2.66 -8.12 -1.96
N ASN A 54 -1.70 -8.03 -1.04
CA ASN A 54 -1.92 -8.10 0.40
C ASN A 54 -1.81 -6.71 1.05
N ILE A 55 -2.67 -6.46 2.04
CA ILE A 55 -2.70 -5.21 2.81
C ILE A 55 -2.46 -5.57 4.28
N THR A 56 -1.44 -4.96 4.87
CA THR A 56 -1.13 -5.05 6.30
C THR A 56 -1.34 -3.68 6.94
N ILE A 57 -2.13 -3.64 8.01
CA ILE A 57 -2.40 -2.41 8.77
C ILE A 57 -1.74 -2.53 10.14
N LEU A 58 -0.81 -1.63 10.43
CA LEU A 58 -0.07 -1.57 11.69
C LEU A 58 -0.74 -0.60 12.66
N ASP A 59 -0.61 -0.83 13.97
CA ASP A 59 -1.03 0.14 15.00
C ASP A 59 -0.05 1.30 15.09
N ALA A 60 -0.02 2.10 14.03
CA ALA A 60 0.94 3.16 13.78
C ALA A 60 0.27 4.39 13.15
N GLY A 61 0.91 5.54 13.27
CA GLY A 61 0.57 6.74 12.50
C GLY A 61 1.21 6.71 11.11
N HIS A 62 1.49 7.89 10.56
CA HIS A 62 2.11 8.02 9.23
C HIS A 62 3.56 7.49 9.15
N HIS A 63 4.29 7.51 10.26
CA HIS A 63 5.70 7.09 10.29
C HIS A 63 5.83 5.59 10.61
N LEU A 64 5.83 4.77 9.56
CA LEU A 64 5.87 3.30 9.67
C LEU A 64 7.28 2.74 9.76
N LEU A 65 8.25 3.35 9.08
CA LEU A 65 9.64 2.86 9.00
C LEU A 65 10.42 3.22 10.27
N GLN A 66 10.03 2.63 11.39
CA GLN A 66 10.68 2.76 12.69
C GLN A 66 11.05 1.38 13.23
N GLU A 67 12.14 1.29 13.98
CA GLU A 67 12.67 0.00 14.48
C GLU A 67 11.64 -0.81 15.27
N LYS A 68 10.74 -0.15 16.01
CA LYS A 68 9.68 -0.80 16.78
C LYS A 68 8.67 -1.57 15.93
N PHE A 69 8.55 -1.26 14.63
CA PHE A 69 7.64 -1.92 13.69
C PHE A 69 8.37 -2.90 12.75
N THR A 70 9.67 -3.12 12.96
CA THR A 70 10.50 -3.96 12.08
C THR A 70 9.94 -5.37 11.93
N LYS A 71 9.44 -5.98 13.03
CA LYS A 71 8.91 -7.35 13.01
C LYS A 71 7.67 -7.45 12.12
N GLU A 72 6.75 -6.51 12.26
CA GLU A 72 5.51 -6.47 11.52
C GLU A 72 5.74 -6.14 10.03
N ILE A 73 6.68 -5.23 9.74
CA ILE A 73 7.08 -4.93 8.36
C ILE A 73 7.74 -6.13 7.70
N LEU A 74 8.67 -6.81 8.39
CA LEU A 74 9.32 -8.01 7.85
C LEU A 74 8.29 -9.10 7.55
N SER A 75 7.35 -9.33 8.46
CA SER A 75 6.26 -10.27 8.23
C SER A 75 5.43 -9.90 7.00
N ALA A 76 5.08 -8.62 6.84
CA ALA A 76 4.33 -8.14 5.67
C ALA A 76 5.10 -8.30 4.35
N LEU A 77 6.43 -8.22 4.38
CA LEU A 77 7.29 -8.38 3.20
C LEU A 77 7.54 -9.84 2.79
N GLN A 78 7.28 -10.79 3.67
CA GLN A 78 7.51 -12.23 3.41
C GLN A 78 6.26 -12.99 2.95
N GLN A 79 5.10 -12.31 2.92
CA GLN A 79 3.83 -12.84 2.37
C GLN A 79 3.87 -12.90 0.84
#